data_AF-A0A1D8D1H5-F1
#
_entry.id   AF-A0A1D8D1H5-F1
#
_cell.length_a   1.000
_cell.length_b   1.000
_cell.length_c   1.000
_cell.angle_alpha   90.00
_cell.angle_beta   90.00
_cell.angle_gamma   90.00
#
_symmetry.space_group_name_H-M   'P 1'
#
loop_
_entity.id
_entity.type
_entity.pdbx_description
1 polymer ?
#
loop_
_entity_poly.entity_id
_entity_poly.type
_entity_poly.pdbx_seq_one_letter_code
_entity_poly.pdbx_strand_id
1 'polypeptide(L)'
;MTVSVAQLILKHIEEDKFLDAIQCVQNEILKIEVKPELASADRRKIKSLTAIMDKLSEAAMFGSEWDEGRRAKKAAIVKLQKVSAA
;
A
#
# COMPACT_ATOMS: atom_id res chain seq x y z
N MET A 1 13.65 -9.59 14.43
CA MET A 1 13.91 -9.09 13.06
C MET A 1 12.64 -8.40 12.60
N THR A 2 12.64 -7.07 12.50
CA THR A 2 11.49 -6.31 11.99
C THR A 2 11.37 -6.58 10.49
N VAL A 3 10.48 -7.51 10.11
CA VAL A 3 10.02 -7.63 8.72
C VAL A 3 9.55 -6.23 8.32
N SER A 4 10.15 -5.67 7.26
CA SER A 4 9.75 -4.34 6.79
C SER A 4 8.26 -4.37 6.46
N VAL A 5 7.48 -3.40 6.93
CA VAL A 5 6.02 -3.37 6.70
C VAL A 5 5.71 -3.43 5.20
N ALA A 6 6.59 -2.89 4.35
CA ALA A 6 6.51 -3.04 2.90
C ALA A 6 6.57 -4.50 2.42
N GLN A 7 7.42 -5.35 3.03
CA GLN A 7 7.49 -6.77 2.71
C GLN A 7 6.21 -7.50 3.15
N LEU A 8 5.64 -7.12 4.29
CA LEU A 8 4.36 -7.68 4.75
C LEU A 8 3.22 -7.29 3.81
N ILE A 9 3.14 -6.02 3.41
CA ILE A 9 2.16 -5.55 2.42
C ILE A 9 2.33 -6.31 1.11
N LEU A 10 3.57 -6.46 0.61
CA LEU A 10 3.84 -7.18 -0.64
C LEU A 10 3.35 -8.63 -0.56
N LYS A 11 3.66 -9.33 0.54
CA LYS A 11 3.18 -10.69 0.76
C LYS A 11 1.65 -10.78 0.71
N HIS A 12 0.95 -9.86 1.36
CA HIS A 12 -0.52 -9.85 1.35
C HIS A 12 -1.08 -9.61 -0.07
N ILE A 13 -0.44 -8.74 -0.86
CA ILE A 13 -0.81 -8.52 -2.26
C ILE A 13 -0.61 -9.78 -3.09
N GLU A 14 0.53 -10.46 -2.93
CA GLU A 14 0.86 -11.69 -3.67
C GLU A 14 -0.15 -12.80 -3.37
N GLU A 15 -0.57 -12.94 -2.10
CA GLU A 15 -1.60 -13.88 -1.62
C GLU A 15 -3.06 -13.44 -1.90
N ASP A 16 -3.28 -12.36 -2.68
CA ASP A 16 -4.60 -11.79 -2.98
C ASP A 16 -5.42 -11.35 -1.75
N LYS A 17 -4.74 -11.15 -0.61
CA LYS A 17 -5.31 -10.63 0.64
C LYS A 17 -5.32 -9.10 0.62
N PHE A 18 -6.05 -8.52 -0.32
CA PHE A 18 -6.04 -7.07 -0.55
C PHE A 18 -6.53 -6.25 0.64
N LEU A 19 -7.53 -6.74 1.39
CA LEU A 19 -8.02 -6.06 2.59
C LEU A 19 -6.95 -5.99 3.69
N ASP A 20 -6.22 -7.09 3.90
CA ASP A 20 -5.12 -7.12 4.87
C ASP A 20 -3.97 -6.20 4.43
N ALA A 21 -3.70 -6.13 3.13
CA ALA A 21 -2.72 -5.19 2.56
C ALA A 21 -3.15 -3.73 2.77
N ILE A 22 -4.43 -3.40 2.53
CA ILE A 22 -5.02 -2.07 2.76
C ILE A 22 -4.87 -1.69 4.24
N GLN A 23 -5.20 -2.60 5.16
CA GLN A 23 -5.08 -2.34 6.58
C GLN A 23 -3.64 -2.08 7.02
N CYS A 24 -2.67 -2.81 6.46
CA CYS A 24 -1.26 -2.55 6.70
C CYS A 24 -0.84 -1.14 6.23
N VAL A 25 -1.29 -0.71 5.04
CA VAL A 25 -1.02 0.64 4.53
C VAL A 25 -1.68 1.72 5.39
N GLN A 26 -2.94 1.50 5.80
CA GLN A 26 -3.67 2.43 6.67
C GLN A 26 -2.97 2.62 8.02
N ASN A 27 -2.47 1.53 8.62
CA ASN A 27 -1.71 1.59 9.86
C ASN A 27 -0.42 2.43 9.70
N GLU A 28 0.25 2.36 8.56
CA GLU A 28 1.42 3.20 8.28
C GLU A 28 1.07 4.67 8.10
N ILE A 29 -0.07 4.98 7.46
CA ILE A 29 -0.58 6.36 7.37
C ILE A 29 -0.87 6.90 8.77
N LEU A 30 -1.60 6.16 9.60
CA LEU A 30 -1.93 6.58 10.96
C LEU A 30 -0.69 6.85 11.81
N LYS A 31 0.35 6.01 11.72
CA LYS A 31 1.63 6.25 12.42
C LYS A 31 2.30 7.57 12.02
N ILE A 32 2.09 8.03 10.79
CA ILE A 32 2.62 9.31 10.30
C ILE A 32 1.72 10.45 10.78
N GLU A 33 0.40 10.29 10.72
CA GLU A 33 -0.58 11.32 11.07
C GLU A 33 -0.63 11.65 12.57
N VAL A 34 -0.37 10.68 13.45
CA VAL A 34 -0.34 10.91 14.91
C VAL A 34 0.92 11.65 15.40
N LYS A 35 1.85 12.00 14.51
CA LYS A 35 3.04 12.78 14.89
C LYS A 35 2.61 14.20 15.28
N PRO A 36 3.19 14.79 16.35
CA PRO A 36 2.85 16.13 16.81
C PRO A 36 3.15 17.22 15.77
N GLU A 37 4.12 16.99 14.88
CA GLU A 37 4.43 17.87 13.75
C GLU A 37 4.56 17.07 12.45
N LEU A 38 3.78 17.44 11.44
CA LEU A 38 3.77 16.80 10.12
C LEU A 38 4.70 17.53 9.15
N ALA A 39 5.88 16.96 8.92
CA ALA A 39 6.82 17.48 7.92
C ALA A 39 6.25 17.36 6.48
N SER A 40 6.72 18.20 5.55
CA SER A 40 6.31 18.10 4.14
C SER A 40 6.68 16.76 3.48
N ALA A 41 7.70 16.08 3.99
CA ALA A 41 8.06 14.72 3.57
C ALA A 41 7.01 13.69 4.01
N ASP A 42 6.51 13.80 5.25
CA ASP A 42 5.46 12.95 5.79
C ASP A 42 4.16 13.08 4.98
N ARG A 43 3.76 14.30 4.61
CA ARG A 43 2.59 14.54 3.74
C ARG A 43 2.73 13.87 2.36
N ARG A 44 3.93 13.91 1.77
CA ARG A 44 4.22 13.23 0.49
C ARG A 44 4.17 11.71 0.64
N LYS A 45 4.64 11.19 1.78
CA LYS A 45 4.57 9.76 2.10
C LYS A 45 3.12 9.31 2.26
N ILE A 46 2.30 10.04 3.02
CA ILE A 46 0.85 9.78 3.15
C ILE A 46 0.19 9.74 1.77
N LYS A 47 0.39 10.77 0.94
CA LYS A 47 -0.17 10.81 -0.42
C LYS A 47 0.21 9.59 -1.26
N SER A 48 1.46 9.13 -1.12
CA SER A 48 1.94 7.95 -1.85
C SER A 48 1.32 6.66 -1.33
N LEU A 49 1.15 6.52 -0.01
CA LEU A 49 0.48 5.40 0.63
C LEU A 49 -1.02 5.35 0.28
N THR A 50 -1.72 6.50 0.28
CA THR A 50 -3.12 6.59 -0.18
C THR A 50 -3.25 6.13 -1.63
N ALA A 51 -2.34 6.55 -2.51
CA ALA A 51 -2.35 6.13 -3.91
C ALA A 51 -2.00 4.64 -4.13
N ILE A 52 -1.43 3.96 -3.11
CA ILE A 52 -1.28 2.50 -3.09
C ILE A 52 -2.61 1.87 -2.65
N MET A 53 -3.25 2.38 -1.60
CA MET A 53 -4.58 1.91 -1.17
C MET A 53 -5.60 1.96 -2.29
N ASP A 54 -5.65 3.02 -3.10
CA ASP A 54 -6.57 3.12 -4.24
C ASP A 54 -6.42 1.94 -5.20
N LYS A 55 -5.17 1.54 -5.50
CA LYS A 55 -4.90 0.40 -6.39
C LYS A 55 -5.17 -0.95 -5.73
N LEU A 56 -5.00 -1.06 -4.41
CA LEU A 56 -5.42 -2.24 -3.67
C LEU A 56 -6.94 -2.37 -3.64
N SER A 57 -7.67 -1.27 -3.50
CA SER A 57 -9.14 -1.24 -3.54
C SER A 57 -9.66 -1.61 -4.93
N GLU A 58 -9.06 -1.08 -6.00
CA GLU A 58 -9.36 -1.53 -7.37
C GLU A 58 -9.11 -3.03 -7.54
N ALA A 59 -7.97 -3.55 -7.06
CA ALA A 59 -7.66 -4.97 -7.14
C ALA A 59 -8.64 -5.84 -6.32
N ALA A 60 -9.09 -5.35 -5.16
CA ALA A 60 -10.10 -6.02 -4.33
C ALA A 60 -11.49 -6.03 -4.99
N MET A 61 -11.85 -4.94 -5.70
CA MET A 61 -13.15 -4.80 -6.36
C MET A 61 -13.28 -5.72 -7.58
N PHE A 62 -12.24 -5.79 -8.42
CA PHE A 62 -12.27 -6.63 -9.61
C PHE A 62 -11.85 -8.07 -9.32
N GLY A 63 -10.93 -8.28 -8.38
CA GLY A 63 -10.31 -9.59 -8.11
C GLY A 63 -9.26 -9.98 -9.16
N SER A 64 -8.30 -10.82 -8.77
CA SER A 64 -7.15 -11.23 -9.62
C SER A 64 -7.53 -12.14 -10.80
N GLU A 65 -8.78 -12.61 -10.84
CA GLU A 65 -9.34 -13.39 -11.95
C GLU A 65 -9.57 -12.52 -13.20
N TRP A 66 -9.78 -11.21 -13.01
CA TRP A 66 -10.05 -10.24 -14.07
C TRP A 66 -8.80 -9.47 -14.47
N ASP A 67 -8.71 -9.01 -15.72
CA ASP A 67 -7.52 -8.32 -16.21
C ASP A 67 -7.32 -6.98 -15.51
N GLU A 68 -8.41 -6.29 -15.22
CA GLU A 68 -8.48 -5.06 -14.45
C GLU A 68 -7.87 -5.26 -13.05
N GLY A 69 -8.25 -6.33 -12.35
CA GLY A 69 -7.71 -6.65 -11.04
C GLY A 69 -6.22 -7.01 -11.08
N ARG A 70 -5.77 -7.79 -12.07
CA ARG A 70 -4.33 -8.07 -12.26
C ARG A 70 -3.51 -6.82 -12.54
N ARG A 71 -4.03 -5.89 -13.36
CA ARG A 71 -3.37 -4.61 -13.64
C ARG A 71 -3.30 -3.74 -12.39
N ALA A 72 -4.38 -3.66 -11.62
CA ALA A 72 -4.43 -2.94 -10.35
C ALA A 72 -3.43 -3.53 -9.33
N LYS A 73 -3.40 -4.86 -9.18
CA LYS A 73 -2.42 -5.60 -8.36
C LYS A 73 -0.99 -5.25 -8.76
N LYS A 74 -0.65 -5.35 -10.05
CA LYS A 74 0.69 -5.00 -10.57
C LYS A 74 1.04 -3.54 -10.31
N ALA A 75 0.09 -2.62 -10.50
CA ALA A 75 0.30 -1.20 -10.24
C ALA A 75 0.56 -0.92 -8.74
N ALA A 76 -0.15 -1.59 -7.84
CA ALA A 76 0.07 -1.49 -6.39
C ALA A 76 1.49 -1.95 -6.01
N ILE A 77 1.95 -3.09 -6.55
CA ILE A 77 3.31 -3.61 -6.32
C ILE A 77 4.37 -2.60 -6.77
N VAL A 78 4.26 -2.09 -8.00
CA VAL A 78 5.23 -1.13 -8.55
C VAL A 78 5.28 0.16 -7.72
N LYS A 79 4.12 0.66 -7.26
CA LYS A 79 4.06 1.85 -6.39
C LYS A 79 4.70 1.58 -5.03
N LEU A 80 4.43 0.43 -4.43
CA LEU A 80 5.00 0.03 -3.13
C LEU A 80 6.54 -0.08 -3.20
N GLN A 81 7.07 -0.67 -4.26
CA GLN A 81 8.52 -0.78 -4.49
C GLN A 81 9.18 0.61 -4.59
N LYS A 82 8.53 1.56 -5.30
CA LYS A 82 9.02 2.95 -5.40
C LYS A 82 9.03 3.68 -4.05
N VAL A 83 8.00 3.48 -3.23
CA VAL A 83 7.92 4.08 -1.89
C VAL A 83 8.92 3.44 -0.92
N SER A 84 9.26 2.16 -1.10
CA SER A 84 10.21 1.45 -0.24
C SER A 84 11.68 1.75 -0.58
N ALA A 85 11.95 2.18 -1.81
CA ALA A 85 13.29 2.54 -2.28
C ALA A 85 13.66 4.02 -2.05
N ALA A 86 12.69 4.86 -1.65
CA ALA A 86 12.82 6.29 -1.39
C ALA A 86 12.93 6.59 0.11
#